data_AF-D5PGF5-F1
#
_entry.id   AF-D5PGF5-F1
#
_cell.length_a   1.000
_cell.length_b   1.000
_cell.length_c   1.000
_cell.angle_alpha   90.00
_cell.angle_beta   90.00
_cell.angle_gamma   90.00
#
_symmetry.space_group_name_H-M   'P 1'
#
loop_
_entity.id
_entity.type
_entity.pdbx_description
1 polymer ?
#
loop_
_entity_poly.entity_id
_entity_poly.type
_entity_poly.pdbx_seq_one_letter_code
_entity_poly.pdbx_strand_id
1 'polypeptide(L)'
;MRYNCGMAPVMSRHASRERAKEAFELRASRHSWREVADRLGYRSVGAAQTAVARHVARERREPSATSVEAHKFAIETRTRAMSQRFAAAFRNGDDDTLVALNREIRANEVELAKLGGYYAPEQVDVNVTHDATAIIDRMESELLALVATRPPQNAISGNIIDADVEEITR
;
A
#
# COMPACT_ATOMS: atom_id res chain seq x y z
N MET A 1 36.04 -30.07 22.91
CA MET A 1 34.84 -30.58 22.21
C MET A 1 33.67 -29.69 22.62
N ARG A 2 33.31 -28.68 21.80
CA ARG A 2 32.23 -27.73 22.12
C ARG A 2 30.99 -28.15 21.32
N TYR A 3 29.96 -28.65 22.01
CA TYR A 3 28.68 -28.95 21.39
C TYR A 3 27.91 -27.64 21.19
N ASN A 4 27.70 -27.28 19.92
CA ASN A 4 26.79 -26.21 19.52
C ASN A 4 25.36 -26.66 19.88
N CYS A 5 24.78 -26.07 20.93
CA CYS A 5 23.36 -26.21 21.23
C CYS A 5 22.54 -25.50 20.14
N GLY A 6 22.19 -26.24 19.09
CA GLY A 6 21.19 -25.80 18.14
C GLY A 6 19.84 -25.71 18.83
N MET A 7 19.38 -24.50 19.15
CA MET A 7 18.01 -24.29 19.59
C MET A 7 17.07 -24.78 18.50
N ALA A 8 16.31 -25.84 18.79
CA ALA A 8 15.21 -26.27 17.95
C ALA A 8 14.24 -25.08 17.75
N PRO A 9 13.64 -24.91 16.57
CA PRO A 9 12.67 -23.85 16.35
C PRO A 9 11.50 -24.00 17.34
N VAL A 10 11.26 -22.93 18.12
CA VAL A 10 10.23 -22.83 19.19
C VAL A 10 8.80 -23.09 18.66
N MET A 11 8.62 -23.17 17.35
CA MET A 11 7.34 -23.48 16.70
C MET A 11 7.55 -24.35 15.46
N SER A 12 6.62 -25.26 15.19
CA SER A 12 6.62 -26.01 13.93
C SER A 12 6.43 -25.08 12.73
N ARG A 13 7.01 -25.44 11.58
CA ARG A 13 6.86 -24.66 10.34
C ARG A 13 5.39 -24.49 9.95
N HIS A 14 4.57 -25.50 10.23
CA HIS A 14 3.12 -25.48 9.98
C HIS A 14 2.43 -24.42 10.83
N ALA A 15 2.61 -24.47 12.16
CA ALA A 15 2.02 -23.49 13.07
C ALA A 15 2.47 -22.05 12.77
N SER A 16 3.72 -21.88 12.30
CA SER A 16 4.24 -20.59 11.85
C SER A 16 3.51 -20.05 10.62
N ARG A 17 3.09 -20.94 9.71
CA ARG A 17 2.33 -20.58 8.51
C ARG A 17 0.89 -20.24 8.83
N GLU A 18 0.23 -21.04 9.68
CA GLU A 18 -1.14 -20.76 10.13
C GLU A 18 -1.23 -19.40 10.83
N ARG A 19 -0.27 -19.11 11.72
CA ARG A 19 -0.20 -17.81 12.38
C ARG A 19 -0.01 -16.66 11.39
N ALA A 20 0.80 -16.85 10.34
CA ALA A 20 1.01 -15.85 9.31
C ALA A 20 -0.23 -15.64 8.42
N LYS A 21 -1.03 -16.69 8.20
CA LYS A 21 -2.34 -16.62 7.52
C LYS A 21 -3.35 -15.86 8.37
N GLU A 22 -3.47 -16.18 9.65
CA GLU A 22 -4.36 -15.48 10.58
C GLU A 22 -3.98 -14.00 10.72
N ALA A 23 -2.68 -13.68 10.75
CA ALA A 23 -2.20 -12.30 10.72
C ALA A 23 -2.61 -11.55 9.44
N PHE A 24 -2.62 -12.25 8.29
CA PHE A 24 -3.09 -11.69 7.02
C PHE A 24 -4.60 -11.42 7.04
N GLU A 25 -5.40 -12.35 7.56
CA GLU A 25 -6.86 -12.21 7.69
C GLU A 25 -7.25 -11.05 8.63
N LEU A 26 -6.57 -10.93 9.78
CA LEU A 26 -6.77 -9.79 10.70
C LEU A 26 -6.41 -8.47 10.04
N ARG A 27 -5.32 -8.43 9.26
CA ARG A 27 -4.92 -7.22 8.55
C ARG A 27 -5.94 -6.83 7.46
N ALA A 28 -6.50 -7.81 6.75
CA ALA A 28 -7.57 -7.61 5.77
C ALA A 28 -8.85 -7.07 6.43
N SER A 29 -9.11 -7.48 7.67
CA SER A 29 -10.22 -7.01 8.52
C SER A 29 -9.95 -5.64 9.18
N ARG A 30 -8.94 -4.90 8.72
CA ARG A 30 -8.54 -3.55 9.18
C ARG A 30 -7.98 -3.44 10.60
N HIS A 31 -7.54 -4.54 11.23
CA HIS A 31 -6.78 -4.44 12.47
C HIS A 31 -5.44 -3.72 12.28
N SER A 32 -5.01 -2.98 13.30
CA SER A 32 -3.70 -2.33 13.30
C SER A 32 -2.58 -3.36 13.47
N TRP A 33 -1.39 -3.05 12.98
CA TRP A 33 -0.26 -3.97 13.11
C TRP A 33 0.14 -4.26 14.57
N ARG A 34 -0.08 -3.30 15.47
CA ARG A 34 0.18 -3.49 16.90
C ARG A 34 -0.79 -4.50 17.49
N GLU A 35 -2.08 -4.36 17.22
CA GLU A 35 -3.11 -5.34 17.63
C GLU A 35 -2.85 -6.74 17.08
N VAL A 36 -2.46 -6.83 15.80
CA VAL A 36 -2.11 -8.12 15.16
C VAL A 36 -0.91 -8.75 15.86
N ALA A 37 0.11 -7.95 16.18
CA ALA A 37 1.30 -8.43 16.87
C ALA A 37 0.98 -8.94 18.28
N ASP A 38 0.22 -8.16 19.05
CA ASP A 38 -0.15 -8.47 20.43
C ASP A 38 -1.06 -9.72 20.48
N ARG A 39 -2.07 -9.78 19.60
CA ARG A 39 -3.06 -10.88 19.55
C ARG A 39 -2.45 -12.22 19.16
N LEU A 40 -1.46 -12.22 18.26
CA LEU A 40 -0.84 -13.45 17.74
C LEU A 40 0.53 -13.75 18.37
N GLY A 41 0.95 -12.97 19.36
CA GLY A 41 2.20 -13.18 20.08
C GLY A 41 3.45 -12.98 19.24
N TYR A 42 3.43 -12.02 18.30
CA TYR A 42 4.64 -11.60 17.60
C TYR A 42 5.52 -10.74 18.51
N ARG A 43 6.83 -10.94 18.46
CA ARG A 43 7.81 -10.16 19.25
C ARG A 43 7.75 -8.65 18.94
N SER A 44 7.31 -8.29 17.73
CA SER A 44 7.20 -6.90 17.30
C SER A 44 6.24 -6.76 16.12
N VAL A 45 5.82 -5.52 15.86
CA VAL A 45 5.08 -5.15 14.64
C VAL A 45 5.81 -5.57 13.37
N GLY A 46 7.12 -5.35 13.29
CA GLY A 46 7.92 -5.75 12.12
C GLY A 46 7.97 -7.27 11.90
N ALA A 47 7.90 -8.07 12.97
CA ALA A 47 7.83 -9.52 12.88
C ALA A 47 6.48 -9.98 12.28
N ALA A 48 5.38 -9.34 12.68
CA ALA A 48 4.04 -9.60 12.11
C ALA A 48 3.99 -9.22 10.62
N GLN A 49 4.49 -8.03 10.26
CA GLN A 49 4.57 -7.58 8.87
C GLN A 49 5.38 -8.54 8.00
N THR A 50 6.56 -8.94 8.48
CA THR A 50 7.43 -9.89 7.75
C THR A 50 6.75 -11.25 7.57
N ALA A 51 6.02 -11.73 8.58
CA ALA A 51 5.29 -12.99 8.49
C ALA A 51 4.18 -12.92 7.43
N VAL A 52 3.39 -11.83 7.42
CA VAL A 52 2.35 -11.60 6.41
C VAL A 52 2.95 -11.45 5.01
N ALA A 53 4.02 -10.67 4.85
CA ALA A 53 4.70 -10.51 3.57
C ALA A 53 5.18 -11.86 3.01
N ARG A 54 5.77 -12.71 3.87
CA ARG A 54 6.17 -14.08 3.49
C ARG A 54 4.99 -14.99 3.20
N HIS A 55 3.85 -14.81 3.86
CA HIS A 55 2.62 -15.55 3.56
C HIS A 55 2.09 -15.14 2.18
N VAL A 56 1.92 -13.85 1.94
CA VAL A 56 1.50 -13.30 0.64
C VAL A 56 2.45 -13.73 -0.48
N ALA A 57 3.76 -13.70 -0.27
CA ALA A 57 4.73 -14.14 -1.27
C ALA A 57 4.62 -15.64 -1.61
N ARG A 58 4.16 -16.49 -0.67
CA ARG A 58 3.92 -17.91 -0.93
C ARG A 58 2.57 -18.16 -1.62
N GLU A 59 1.56 -17.39 -1.26
CA GLU A 59 0.21 -17.47 -1.85
C GLU A 59 0.13 -16.81 -3.23
N ARG A 60 0.99 -15.81 -3.49
CA ARG A 60 1.23 -15.27 -4.83
C ARG A 60 1.81 -16.37 -5.71
N ARG A 61 0.93 -17.07 -6.41
CA ARG A 61 1.31 -17.87 -7.57
C ARG A 61 1.69 -16.90 -8.68
N GLU A 62 2.88 -17.06 -9.22
CA GLU A 62 3.18 -16.49 -10.53
C GLU A 62 2.09 -16.97 -11.49
N PRO A 63 1.49 -16.08 -12.31
CA PRO A 63 0.57 -16.49 -13.33
C PRO A 63 1.30 -17.49 -14.24
N SER A 64 0.95 -18.77 -14.16
CA SER A 64 1.44 -19.74 -15.14
C SER A 64 0.87 -19.34 -16.50
N ALA A 65 1.57 -19.68 -17.60
CA ALA A 65 1.05 -19.48 -18.95
C ALA A 65 -0.38 -20.03 -19.08
N THR A 66 -0.65 -21.19 -18.49
CA THR A 66 -1.98 -21.81 -18.42
C THR A 66 -3.02 -20.95 -17.69
N SER A 67 -2.64 -20.26 -16.61
CA SER A 67 -3.57 -19.37 -15.88
C SER A 67 -3.91 -18.10 -16.67
N VAL A 68 -2.93 -17.55 -17.40
CA VAL A 68 -3.13 -16.40 -18.29
C VAL A 68 -4.01 -16.78 -19.47
N GLU A 69 -3.76 -17.93 -20.09
CA GLU A 69 -4.59 -18.47 -21.18
C GLU A 69 -6.01 -18.77 -20.71
N ALA A 70 -6.19 -19.38 -19.55
CA ALA A 70 -7.50 -19.61 -18.97
C ALA A 70 -8.26 -18.30 -18.71
N HIS A 71 -7.56 -17.25 -18.27
CA HIS A 71 -8.16 -15.95 -18.04
C HIS A 71 -8.56 -15.26 -19.36
N LYS A 72 -7.69 -15.32 -20.39
CA LYS A 72 -8.02 -14.86 -21.76
C LYS A 72 -9.25 -15.57 -22.29
N PHE A 73 -9.28 -16.90 -22.20
CA PHE A 73 -10.41 -17.71 -22.66
C PHE A 73 -11.72 -17.35 -21.95
N ALA A 74 -11.68 -17.09 -20.64
CA ALA A 74 -12.85 -16.67 -19.88
C ALA A 74 -13.38 -15.30 -20.33
N ILE A 75 -12.49 -14.34 -20.58
CA ILE A 75 -12.86 -13.01 -21.08
C ILE A 75 -13.44 -13.11 -22.49
N GLU A 76 -12.79 -13.83 -23.41
CA GLU A 76 -13.29 -14.06 -24.77
C GLU A 76 -14.67 -14.71 -24.78
N THR A 77 -14.89 -15.73 -23.95
CA THR A 77 -16.16 -16.43 -23.83
C THR A 77 -17.27 -15.48 -23.38
N ARG A 78 -17.00 -14.63 -22.38
CA ARG A 78 -17.96 -13.61 -21.91
C ARG A 78 -18.23 -12.56 -22.99
N THR A 79 -17.18 -12.07 -23.67
CA THR A 79 -17.32 -11.09 -24.75
C THR A 79 -18.20 -11.64 -25.87
N ARG A 80 -18.01 -12.89 -26.30
CA ARG A 80 -18.89 -13.53 -27.32
C ARG A 80 -20.35 -13.54 -26.89
N ALA A 81 -20.64 -13.91 -25.65
CA ALA A 81 -22.01 -13.89 -25.12
C ALA A 81 -22.61 -12.48 -25.09
N MET A 82 -21.81 -11.46 -24.74
CA MET A 82 -22.24 -10.06 -24.77
C MET A 82 -22.47 -9.54 -26.19
N SER A 83 -21.61 -9.89 -27.16
CA SER A 83 -21.79 -9.53 -28.57
C SER A 83 -23.08 -10.10 -29.16
N GLN A 84 -23.48 -11.31 -28.76
CA GLN A 84 -24.78 -11.88 -29.16
C GLN A 84 -25.96 -11.07 -28.61
N ARG A 85 -25.88 -10.64 -27.34
CA ARG A 85 -26.90 -9.78 -26.72
C ARG A 85 -26.92 -8.38 -27.32
N PHE A 86 -25.76 -7.85 -27.68
CA PHE A 86 -25.62 -6.56 -28.36
C PHE A 86 -26.35 -6.57 -29.70
N ALA A 87 -26.16 -7.64 -30.49
CA ALA A 87 -26.88 -7.81 -31.76
C ALA A 87 -28.40 -7.92 -31.58
N ALA A 88 -28.87 -8.51 -30.46
CA ALA A 88 -30.29 -8.57 -30.14
C ALA A 88 -30.84 -7.19 -29.75
N ALA A 89 -30.15 -6.45 -28.87
CA ALA A 89 -30.51 -5.09 -28.49
C ALA A 89 -30.56 -4.16 -29.71
N PHE A 90 -29.60 -4.30 -30.65
CA PHE A 90 -29.56 -3.56 -31.90
C PHE A 90 -30.82 -3.78 -32.74
N ARG A 91 -31.23 -5.04 -32.92
CA ARG A 91 -32.45 -5.36 -33.68
C ARG A 91 -33.72 -4.84 -33.01
N ASN A 92 -33.71 -4.72 -31.69
CA ASN A 92 -34.86 -4.29 -30.90
C ASN A 92 -34.92 -2.76 -30.70
N GLY A 93 -33.90 -2.00 -31.13
CA GLY A 93 -33.82 -0.56 -30.91
C GLY A 93 -33.66 -0.17 -29.44
N ASP A 94 -33.09 -1.07 -28.61
CA ASP A 94 -32.85 -0.81 -27.19
C ASP A 94 -31.48 -0.12 -27.02
N ASP A 95 -31.50 1.20 -27.19
CA ASP A 95 -30.31 2.05 -27.18
C ASP A 95 -29.60 2.08 -25.82
N ASP A 96 -30.34 2.01 -24.71
CA ASP A 96 -29.77 1.98 -23.36
C ASP A 96 -28.96 0.70 -23.14
N THR A 97 -29.54 -0.45 -23.51
CA THR A 97 -28.84 -1.74 -23.44
C THR A 97 -27.64 -1.78 -24.40
N LEU A 98 -27.75 -1.19 -25.59
CA LEU A 98 -26.63 -1.09 -26.54
C LEU A 98 -25.45 -0.33 -25.95
N VAL A 99 -25.69 0.84 -25.35
CA VAL A 99 -24.63 1.66 -24.75
C VAL A 99 -23.97 0.92 -23.60
N ALA A 100 -24.76 0.26 -22.74
CA ALA A 100 -24.23 -0.52 -21.63
C ALA A 100 -23.34 -1.68 -22.10
N LEU A 101 -23.83 -2.49 -23.05
CA LEU A 101 -23.07 -3.62 -23.59
C LEU A 101 -21.81 -3.18 -24.34
N ASN A 102 -21.86 -2.08 -25.08
CA ASN A 102 -20.69 -1.56 -25.80
C ASN A 102 -19.56 -1.16 -24.84
N ARG A 103 -19.90 -0.52 -23.71
CA ARG A 103 -18.89 -0.15 -22.69
C ARG A 103 -18.19 -1.38 -22.12
N GLU A 104 -18.96 -2.42 -21.79
CA GLU A 104 -18.42 -3.67 -21.23
C GLU A 104 -17.60 -4.46 -22.25
N ILE A 105 -18.01 -4.50 -23.52
CA ILE A 105 -17.22 -5.13 -24.59
C ILE A 105 -15.86 -4.43 -24.74
N ARG A 106 -15.83 -3.09 -24.78
CA ARG A 106 -14.57 -2.33 -24.85
C ARG A 106 -13.70 -2.53 -23.63
N ALA A 107 -14.28 -2.63 -22.43
CA ALA A 107 -13.53 -2.92 -21.21
C ALA A 107 -12.85 -4.30 -21.28
N ASN A 108 -13.56 -5.32 -21.76
CA ASN A 108 -12.99 -6.66 -21.95
C ASN A 108 -11.88 -6.68 -23.02
N GLU A 109 -12.02 -5.91 -24.10
CA GLU A 109 -10.96 -5.78 -25.13
C GLU A 109 -9.69 -5.16 -24.56
N VAL A 110 -9.81 -4.14 -23.72
CA VAL A 110 -8.67 -3.54 -23.01
C VAL A 110 -7.99 -4.55 -22.09
N GLU A 111 -8.76 -5.33 -21.33
CA GLU A 111 -8.18 -6.39 -20.49
C GLU A 111 -7.49 -7.49 -21.32
N LEU A 112 -8.06 -7.89 -22.46
CA LEU A 112 -7.40 -8.80 -23.39
C LEU A 112 -6.12 -8.20 -23.97
N ALA A 113 -6.10 -6.91 -24.30
CA ALA A 113 -4.89 -6.23 -24.77
C ALA A 113 -3.79 -6.21 -23.70
N LYS A 114 -4.15 -6.01 -22.42
CA LYS A 114 -3.21 -6.09 -21.28
C LYS A 114 -2.62 -7.49 -21.14
N LEU A 115 -3.47 -8.51 -21.13
CA LEU A 115 -3.04 -9.91 -21.03
C LEU A 115 -2.28 -10.39 -22.28
N GLY A 116 -2.54 -9.79 -23.44
CA GLY A 116 -1.88 -10.04 -24.70
C GLY A 116 -0.53 -9.32 -24.86
N GLY A 117 -0.21 -8.38 -23.96
CA GLY A 117 0.99 -7.54 -24.09
C GLY A 117 0.90 -6.45 -25.16
N TYR A 118 -0.29 -6.23 -25.73
CA TYR A 118 -0.56 -5.17 -26.72
C TYR A 118 -0.90 -3.82 -26.07
N TYR A 119 -1.13 -3.81 -24.77
CA TYR A 119 -1.40 -2.59 -24.02
C TYR A 119 -0.09 -1.86 -23.70
N ALA A 120 0.22 -0.84 -24.51
CA ALA A 120 1.35 0.07 -24.29
C ALA A 120 0.82 1.43 -23.81
N PRO A 121 0.58 1.62 -22.50
CA PRO A 121 0.28 2.95 -21.98
C PRO A 121 1.52 3.83 -22.09
N GLU A 122 1.30 5.13 -22.28
CA GLU A 122 2.37 6.12 -22.27
C GLU A 122 3.11 6.04 -20.93
N GLN A 123 4.40 5.69 -20.97
CA GLN A 123 5.22 5.65 -19.77
C GLN A 123 5.54 7.09 -19.37
N VAL A 124 4.85 7.59 -18.36
CA VAL A 124 5.21 8.85 -17.71
C VAL A 124 6.38 8.55 -16.78
N ASP A 125 7.60 8.81 -17.25
CA ASP A 125 8.79 8.71 -16.43
C ASP A 125 8.84 9.92 -15.48
N VAL A 126 8.38 9.73 -14.25
CA VAL A 126 8.40 10.78 -13.23
C VAL A 126 9.78 10.79 -12.59
N ASN A 127 10.69 11.56 -13.17
CA ASN A 127 12.01 11.75 -12.61
C ASN A 127 11.93 12.77 -11.46
N VAL A 128 11.79 12.27 -10.23
CA VAL A 128 11.68 13.11 -9.03
C VAL A 128 13.09 13.44 -8.52
N THR A 129 13.74 14.42 -9.14
CA THR A 129 15.03 14.94 -8.66
C THR A 129 14.82 15.76 -7.39
N HIS A 130 15.02 15.11 -6.24
CA HIS A 130 15.24 15.79 -4.97
C HIS A 130 16.71 16.22 -4.94
N ASP A 131 17.05 17.34 -5.59
CA ASP A 131 18.33 17.96 -5.26
C ASP A 131 18.23 18.48 -3.82
N ALA A 132 19.06 17.95 -2.93
CA ALA A 132 18.98 18.26 -1.51
C ALA A 132 19.14 19.77 -1.27
N THR A 133 19.91 20.45 -2.11
CA THR A 133 20.04 21.91 -2.15
C THR A 133 18.72 22.58 -2.51
N ALA A 134 18.02 22.15 -3.56
CA ALA A 134 16.73 22.70 -3.97
C ALA A 134 15.61 22.49 -2.93
N ILE A 135 15.75 21.50 -2.05
CA ILE A 135 14.87 21.31 -0.88
C ILE A 135 15.24 22.31 0.21
N ILE A 136 16.54 22.47 0.50
CA ILE A 136 17.04 23.43 1.49
C ILE A 136 16.65 24.86 1.09
N ASP A 137 16.89 25.26 -0.17
CA ASP A 137 16.57 26.61 -0.67
C ASP A 137 15.07 26.93 -0.59
N ARG A 138 14.23 25.92 -0.85
CA ARG A 138 12.78 26.03 -0.72
C ARG A 138 12.35 26.15 0.74
N MET A 139 12.90 25.31 1.62
CA MET A 139 12.62 25.37 3.05
C MET A 139 13.09 26.69 3.67
N GLU A 140 14.24 27.21 3.24
CA GLU A 140 14.73 28.54 3.65
C GLU A 140 13.77 29.64 3.21
N SER A 141 13.34 29.61 1.94
CA SER A 141 12.39 30.59 1.40
C SER A 141 11.05 30.57 2.15
N GLU A 142 10.52 29.38 2.45
CA GLU A 142 9.27 29.20 3.20
C GLU A 142 9.41 29.67 4.66
N LEU A 143 10.53 29.37 5.32
CA LEU A 143 10.80 29.83 6.68
C LEU A 143 10.94 31.36 6.76
N LEU A 144 11.64 31.98 5.81
CA LEU A 144 11.75 33.44 5.75
C LEU A 144 10.40 34.10 5.54
N ALA A 145 9.55 33.56 4.66
CA ALA A 145 8.19 34.05 4.46
C ALA A 145 7.31 33.90 5.72
N LEU A 146 7.45 32.80 6.45
CA LEU A 146 6.75 32.57 7.71
C LEU A 146 7.21 33.54 8.81
N VAL A 147 8.51 33.83 8.89
CA VAL A 147 9.06 34.81 9.83
C VAL A 147 8.58 36.22 9.49
N ALA A 148 8.56 36.59 8.21
CA ALA A 148 8.08 37.90 7.76
C ALA A 148 6.59 38.14 8.05
N THR A 149 5.78 37.07 8.11
CA THR A 149 4.35 37.13 8.43
C THR A 149 4.06 36.90 9.91
N ARG A 150 5.07 36.58 10.72
CA ARG A 150 4.90 36.32 12.14
C ARG A 150 4.66 37.65 12.89
N PRO A 151 3.57 37.77 13.68
CA PRO A 151 3.41 38.91 14.56
C PRO A 151 4.58 38.95 15.56
N PRO A 152 5.04 40.13 16.00
CA PRO A 152 6.14 40.24 16.96
C PRO A 152 5.81 39.39 18.17
N GLN A 153 6.65 38.38 18.44
CA GLN A 153 6.54 37.64 19.69
C GLN A 153 6.84 38.64 20.80
N ASN A 154 5.85 38.90 21.66
CA ASN A 154 6.12 39.54 22.94
C ASN A 154 7.23 38.73 23.60
N ALA A 155 8.38 39.37 23.80
CA ALA A 155 9.41 38.82 24.65
C ALA A 155 8.73 38.35 25.93
N ILE A 156 8.97 37.11 26.34
CA ILE A 156 8.53 36.61 27.64
C ILE A 156 9.09 37.62 28.63
N SER A 157 8.21 38.47 29.18
CA SER A 157 8.53 39.33 30.31
C SER A 157 8.67 38.39 31.49
N GLY A 158 9.83 37.73 31.57
CA GLY A 158 10.25 37.09 32.79
C GLY A 158 10.33 38.20 33.82
N ASN A 159 9.44 38.16 34.81
CA ASN A 159 9.71 38.80 36.08
C ASN A 159 11.09 38.28 36.50
N ILE A 160 12.09 39.14 36.48
CA ILE A 160 13.35 38.91 37.17
C ILE A 160 12.94 38.79 38.63
N ILE A 161 12.91 37.56 39.16
CA ILE A 161 12.80 37.34 40.59
C ILE A 161 14.19 37.66 41.11
N ASP A 162 14.36 38.87 41.64
CA ASP A 162 15.52 39.24 42.45
C ASP A 162 15.47 38.35 43.70
N ALA A 163 16.36 37.36 43.75
CA ALA A 163 16.55 36.54 44.93
C ALA A 163 17.61 37.22 45.78
N ASP A 164 17.18 37.99 46.78
CA ASP A 164 18.07 38.47 47.84
C ASP A 164 18.74 37.26 48.50
N VAL A 165 20.07 37.19 48.39
CA VAL A 165 20.90 36.19 49.07
C VAL A 165 21.16 36.71 50.47
N GLU A 166 20.43 36.19 51.47
CA GLU A 166 20.77 36.39 52.88
C GLU A 166 22.08 35.65 53.19
N GLU A 167 23.12 36.42 53.48
CA GLU A 167 24.43 35.94 53.92
C GLU A 167 24.30 35.33 55.33
N ILE A 168 24.27 34.00 55.41
CA ILE A 168 24.37 33.27 56.67
C ILE A 168 25.78 33.47 57.22
N THR A 169 25.92 34.40 58.17
CA THR A 169 27.12 34.57 58.98
C THR A 169 27.28 33.35 59.89
N ARG A 170 28.50 32.80 59.90
CA ARG A 170 28.90 31.60 60.64
C ARG A 170 29.47 31.96 62.00
#